data_AF-A0A522RGI4-F1
#
_entry.id   AF-A0A522RGI4-F1
#
_cell.length_a   1.000
_cell.length_b   1.000
_cell.length_c   1.000
_cell.angle_alpha   90.00
_cell.angle_beta   90.00
_cell.angle_gamma   90.00
#
_symmetry.space_group_name_H-M   'P 1'
#
loop_
_entity.id
_entity.type
_entity.pdbx_description
1 polymer ?
#
loop_
_entity_poly.entity_id
_entity_poly.type
_entity_poly.pdbx_seq_one_letter_code
_entity_poly.pdbx_strand_id
1 'polypeptide(L)'
;MAMLLKSIGVILFIIGLIIRYIIARNRFNRRMVTGVELFKSYNRFLIIRILEKFGRLIAFILILAGIFFFIMGIFENIHHASIARIDVSGKLPPFRRQLG
;
A
#
# COMPACT_ATOMS: atom_id res chain seq x y z
N MET A 1 14.37 -4.70 -11.21
CA MET A 1 12.90 -4.84 -11.22
C MET A 1 12.34 -4.62 -9.81
N ALA A 2 12.78 -5.37 -8.80
CA ALA A 2 12.40 -5.22 -7.37
C ALA A 2 12.31 -3.80 -6.79
N MET A 3 13.19 -2.87 -7.17
CA MET A 3 13.12 -1.48 -6.66
C MET A 3 11.87 -0.74 -7.14
N LEU A 4 11.39 -1.00 -8.35
CA LEU A 4 10.20 -0.34 -8.90
C LEU A 4 8.91 -0.81 -8.21
N LEU A 5 8.81 -2.12 -7.93
CA LEU A 5 7.65 -2.72 -7.25
C LEU A 5 7.46 -2.17 -5.84
N LYS A 6 8.55 -1.96 -5.09
CA LYS A 6 8.53 -1.33 -3.77
C LYS A 6 8.03 0.12 -3.83
N SER A 7 8.56 0.91 -4.75
CA SER A 7 8.18 2.32 -4.92
C SER A 7 6.69 2.45 -5.27
N ILE A 8 6.19 1.63 -6.20
CA ILE A 8 4.78 1.63 -6.59
C ILE A 8 3.87 1.24 -5.41
N GLY A 9 4.24 0.22 -4.63
CA GLY A 9 3.49 -0.19 -3.44
C GLY A 9 3.34 0.92 -2.39
N VAL A 10 4.43 1.65 -2.12
CA VAL A 10 4.43 2.78 -1.18
C VAL A 10 3.54 3.93 -1.69
N ILE A 11 3.63 4.26 -2.98
CA ILE A 11 2.80 5.31 -3.59
C ILE A 11 1.32 4.94 -3.50
N LEU A 12 0.96 3.69 -3.82
CA LEU A 12 -0.42 3.21 -3.76
C LEU A 12 -0.98 3.28 -2.32
N PHE A 13 -0.15 2.91 -1.34
CA PHE A 13 -0.52 2.96 0.08
C PHE A 13 -0.77 4.40 0.56
N ILE A 14 0.10 5.34 0.20
CA ILE A 14 -0.04 6.76 0.54
C ILE A 14 -1.31 7.35 -0.10
N ILE A 15 -1.57 7.04 -1.37
CA ILE A 15 -2.78 7.49 -2.07
C ILE A 15 -4.04 6.95 -1.38
N GLY A 16 -4.03 5.67 -0.97
CA GLY A 16 -5.14 5.05 -0.23
C GLY A 16 -5.43 5.74 1.10
N LEU A 17 -4.37 6.13 1.83
CA LEU A 17 -4.47 6.91 3.06
C LEU A 17 -5.02 8.32 2.83
N ILE A 18 -4.55 9.02 1.79
CA ILE A 18 -5.03 10.37 1.45
C ILE A 18 -6.53 10.34 1.13
N ILE A 19 -6.99 9.38 0.32
CA ILE A 19 -8.41 9.23 -0.02
C ILE A 19 -9.23 8.99 1.26
N ARG A 20 -8.77 8.08 2.13
CA ARG A 20 -9.44 7.81 3.41
C ARG A 20 -9.51 9.06 4.30
N TYR A 21 -8.44 9.85 4.35
CA TYR A 21 -8.38 11.09 5.11
C TYR A 21 -9.34 12.15 4.57
N ILE A 22 -9.38 12.35 3.24
CA ILE A 22 -10.28 13.33 2.62
C ILE A 22 -11.75 12.97 2.90
N ILE A 23 -12.12 11.68 2.80
CA ILE A 23 -13.49 11.23 3.13
C ILE A 23 -13.81 11.45 4.62
N ALA A 24 -12.85 11.17 5.51
CA ALA A 24 -13.02 11.40 6.94
C ALA A 24 -13.17 12.90 7.27
N ARG A 25 -12.37 13.75 6.63
CA ARG A 25 -12.42 15.22 6.75
C ARG A 25 -13.75 15.77 6.24
N ASN A 26 -14.23 15.29 5.10
CA ASN A 26 -15.52 15.70 4.53
C ASN A 26 -16.70 15.29 5.42
N ARG A 27 -16.63 14.16 6.14
CA ARG A 27 -17.63 13.82 7.16
C ARG A 27 -17.63 14.77 8.35
N PHE A 28 -16.46 15.23 8.77
CA PHE A 28 -16.35 16.16 9.90
C PHE A 28 -16.91 17.54 9.53
N ASN A 29 -16.53 18.09 8.37
CA ASN A 29 -16.98 19.41 7.91
C ASN A 29 -18.49 19.50 7.61
N ARG A 30 -19.21 18.38 7.47
CA ARG A 30 -20.68 18.38 7.31
C ARG A 30 -21.45 18.29 8.62
N ARG A 31 -20.80 18.03 9.75
CA ARG A 31 -21.45 17.97 11.06
C ARG A 31 -21.44 19.38 11.65
N MET A 32 -22.61 19.99 11.82
CA MET A 32 -22.73 21.21 12.65
C MET A 32 -22.46 20.86 14.13
N VAL A 33 -22.30 21.87 14.99
CA VAL A 33 -22.06 21.74 16.45
C VAL A 33 -23.05 20.79 17.16
N THR A 34 -24.25 20.61 16.61
CA THR A 34 -25.30 19.72 17.13
C THR A 34 -25.22 18.27 16.63
N GLY A 35 -24.25 17.92 15.77
CA GLY A 35 -24.08 16.56 15.24
C GLY A 35 -25.08 16.17 14.13
N VAL A 36 -26.00 17.07 13.75
CA VAL A 36 -27.01 16.85 12.71
C VAL A 36 -26.44 17.22 11.34
N GLU A 37 -26.53 16.30 10.37
CA GLU A 37 -26.13 16.59 8.99
C GLU A 37 -27.22 17.43 8.29
N LEU A 38 -26.95 18.71 8.02
CA LEU A 38 -27.86 19.55 7.21
C LEU A 38 -27.75 19.16 5.73
N PHE A 39 -28.64 18.30 5.26
CA PHE A 39 -28.85 18.14 3.82
C PHE A 39 -30.05 18.97 3.39
N LYS A 40 -29.81 20.01 2.59
CA LYS A 40 -30.88 20.84 1.98
C LYS A 40 -31.78 20.05 1.01
N SER A 41 -31.40 18.85 0.59
CA SER A 41 -32.19 18.02 -0.34
C SER A 41 -31.91 16.53 -0.16
N TYR A 42 -32.98 15.72 -0.18
CA TYR A 42 -32.95 14.26 -0.05
C TYR A 42 -32.05 13.56 -1.10
N ASN A 43 -32.10 14.01 -2.36
CA ASN A 43 -31.28 13.44 -3.44
C ASN A 43 -29.77 13.67 -3.23
N ARG A 44 -29.40 14.82 -2.66
CA ARG A 44 -27.99 15.17 -2.40
C ARG A 44 -27.41 14.32 -1.27
N PHE A 45 -28.23 13.98 -0.27
CA PHE A 45 -27.88 13.06 0.80
C PHE A 45 -27.56 11.66 0.29
N LEU A 46 -28.43 11.10 -0.56
CA LEU A 46 -28.25 9.77 -1.12
C LEU A 46 -26.95 9.67 -1.92
N ILE A 47 -26.69 10.63 -2.81
CA ILE A 47 -25.47 10.65 -3.64
C ILE A 47 -24.22 10.70 -2.78
N ILE A 48 -24.16 11.60 -1.78
CA ILE A 48 -22.99 11.74 -0.90
C ILE A 48 -22.76 10.48 -0.08
N ARG A 49 -23.83 9.89 0.48
CA ARG A 49 -23.75 8.68 1.31
C ARG A 49 -23.30 7.46 0.49
N ILE A 50 -23.72 7.37 -0.76
CA ILE A 50 -23.26 6.35 -1.71
C ILE A 50 -21.77 6.57 -2.04
N LEU A 51 -21.38 7.78 -2.39
CA LEU A 51 -19.99 8.12 -2.75
C LEU A 51 -19.03 7.88 -1.58
N GLU A 52 -19.45 8.13 -0.35
CA GLU A 52 -18.68 7.80 0.85
C GLU A 52 -18.51 6.29 1.06
N LYS A 53 -19.54 5.48 0.81
CA LYS A 53 -19.44 4.03 0.91
C LYS A 53 -18.47 3.49 -0.14
N PHE A 54 -18.61 3.93 -1.39
CA PHE A 54 -17.72 3.55 -2.48
C PHE A 54 -16.28 4.04 -2.24
N GLY A 55 -16.10 5.29 -1.82
CA GLY A 55 -14.77 5.83 -1.52
C GLY A 55 -14.07 5.09 -0.39
N ARG A 56 -14.80 4.66 0.66
CA ARG A 56 -14.24 3.80 1.72
C ARG A 56 -13.85 2.42 1.19
N LEU A 57 -14.66 1.82 0.32
CA LEU A 57 -14.37 0.52 -0.28
C LEU A 57 -13.13 0.59 -1.19
N ILE A 58 -13.05 1.62 -2.04
CA ILE A 58 -11.90 1.86 -2.93
C ILE A 58 -10.64 2.09 -2.10
N ALA A 59 -10.69 2.93 -1.06
CA ALA A 59 -9.56 3.16 -0.18
C ALA A 59 -9.09 1.86 0.51
N PHE A 60 -10.01 1.00 0.92
CA PHE A 60 -9.68 -0.30 1.51
C PHE A 60 -8.96 -1.22 0.53
N ILE A 61 -9.48 -1.36 -0.70
CA ILE A 61 -8.85 -2.14 -1.76
C ILE A 61 -7.45 -1.60 -2.08
N LEU A 62 -7.31 -0.27 -2.16
CA LEU A 62 -6.05 0.37 -2.50
C LEU A 62 -4.98 0.18 -1.42
N ILE A 63 -5.37 0.23 -0.15
CA ILE A 63 -4.49 -0.09 0.99
C ILE A 63 -4.06 -1.56 0.94
N LEU A 64 -4.99 -2.48 0.71
CA LEU A 64 -4.69 -3.91 0.61
C LEU A 64 -3.72 -4.21 -0.54
N ALA A 65 -3.99 -3.62 -1.71
CA ALA A 65 -3.14 -3.77 -2.88
C ALA A 65 -1.73 -3.21 -2.63
N GLY A 66 -1.61 -2.03 -2.01
CA GLY A 66 -0.31 -1.45 -1.66
C GLY A 66 0.52 -2.34 -0.74
N ILE A 67 -0.10 -2.91 0.30
CA ILE A 67 0.56 -3.85 1.22
C ILE A 67 1.02 -5.11 0.48
N PHE A 68 0.16 -5.67 -0.37
CA PHE A 68 0.49 -6.86 -1.15
C PHE A 68 1.70 -6.65 -2.07
N PHE A 69 1.72 -5.54 -2.82
CA PHE A 69 2.85 -5.19 -3.68
C PHE A 69 4.15 -4.94 -2.90
N PHE A 70 4.06 -4.35 -1.71
CA PHE A 70 5.22 -4.13 -0.85
C PHE A 70 5.84 -5.44 -0.38
N ILE A 71 5.02 -6.40 0.07
CA ILE A 71 5.47 -7.72 0.51
C ILE A 71 6.12 -8.48 -0.66
N MET A 72 5.50 -8.45 -1.83
CA MET A 72 6.03 -9.10 -3.03
C MET A 72 7.40 -8.53 -3.45
N GLY A 73 7.56 -7.20 -3.40
CA GLY A 73 8.83 -6.54 -3.71
C GLY A 73 9.95 -6.86 -2.70
N ILE A 74 9.62 -7.14 -1.43
CA ILE A 74 10.59 -7.62 -0.44
C ILE A 74 11.05 -9.04 -0.78
N PHE A 75 10.12 -9.93 -1.12
CA PHE A 75 10.41 -11.31 -1.46
C PHE A 75 11.38 -11.44 -2.65
N GLU A 76 11.17 -10.66 -3.71
CA GLU A 76 12.06 -10.64 -4.89
C GLU A 76 13.49 -10.20 -4.52
N ASN A 77 13.63 -9.19 -3.66
CA ASN A 77 14.93 -8.71 -3.20
C ASN A 77 15.71 -9.78 -2.43
N ILE A 78 15.03 -10.54 -1.57
CA ILE A 78 15.64 -11.63 -0.79
C ILE A 78 16.11 -12.77 -1.71
N HIS A 79 15.35 -13.09 -2.75
CA HIS A 79 15.72 -14.13 -3.73
C HIS A 79 17.00 -13.79 -4.50
N HIS A 80 17.17 -12.54 -4.94
CA HIS A 80 18.41 -12.15 -5.62
C HIS A 80 19.61 -12.17 -4.66
N ALA A 81 19.40 -11.77 -3.40
CA ALA A 81 20.43 -11.82 -2.36
C ALA A 81 20.81 -13.25 -1.93
N SER A 82 19.94 -14.24 -2.11
CA SER A 82 20.27 -15.65 -1.81
C SER A 82 21.06 -16.31 -2.94
N ILE A 83 20.66 -16.10 -4.20
CA ILE A 83 21.36 -16.65 -5.37
C ILE A 83 22.79 -16.11 -5.48
N ALA A 84 22.97 -14.79 -5.28
CA ALA A 84 24.29 -14.17 -5.31
C ALA A 84 25.22 -14.73 -4.22
N ARG A 85 24.68 -15.09 -3.04
CA ARG A 85 25.47 -15.71 -1.96
C ARG A 85 25.88 -17.14 -2.27
N ILE A 86 25.01 -17.92 -2.93
CA ILE A 86 25.31 -19.31 -3.32
C ILE A 86 26.41 -19.34 -4.40
N ASP A 87 26.35 -18.46 -5.39
CA ASP A 87 27.38 -18.38 -6.45
C ASP A 87 28.78 -18.03 -5.89
N VAL A 88 28.85 -17.09 -4.92
CA VAL A 88 30.12 -16.75 -4.25
C VAL A 88 30.68 -17.95 -3.47
N SER A 89 29.83 -18.76 -2.84
CA SER A 89 30.27 -19.99 -2.16
C SER A 89 30.73 -21.08 -3.14
N GLY A 90 30.21 -21.09 -4.37
CA GLY A 90 30.64 -22.01 -5.44
C GLY A 90 31.95 -21.61 -6.11
N LYS A 91 32.36 -20.34 -6.01
CA LYS A 91 33.58 -19.77 -6.62
C LYS A 91 34.78 -19.69 -5.69
N LEU A 92 34.81 -20.47 -4.61
CA LEU A 92 36.00 -20.56 -3.76
C LEU A 92 37.17 -21.17 -4.57
N PRO A 93 38.33 -20.51 -4.68
CA PRO A 93 39.47 -21.08 -5.37
C PRO A 93 39.88 -22.40 -4.68
N PRO A 94 40.37 -23.40 -5.42
CA PRO A 94 40.72 -24.72 -4.88
C PRO A 94 41.90 -24.69 -3.88
N PHE A 95 42.43 -23.51 -3.58
CA PHE A 95 43.68 -23.31 -2.86
C PHE A 95 43.68 -23.70 -1.38
N ARG A 96 42.51 -23.99 -0.77
CA ARG A 96 42.43 -24.46 0.62
C ARG A 96 42.52 -25.99 0.77
N ARG A 97 42.97 -26.72 -0.25
CA ARG A 97 43.08 -28.19 -0.22
C ARG A 97 44.49 -28.74 0.01
N GLN A 98 45.50 -27.90 0.27
CA GLN A 98 46.92 -28.33 0.31
C GLN A 98 47.65 -28.13 1.65
N LEU A 99 46.96 -27.83 2.76
CA LEU A 99 47.58 -27.66 4.09
C LEU A 99 47.00 -28.64 5.13
N GLY A 100 46.86 -29.91 4.73
CA GLY A 100 46.55 -31.04 5.59
C GLY A 100 47.40 -32.23 5.20
#